data_AF-A0A9P6ZT53-F1
#
_entry.id   AF-A0A9P6ZT53-F1
#
_cell.length_a   1.000
_cell.length_b   1.000
_cell.length_c   1.000
_cell.angle_alpha   90.00
_cell.angle_beta   90.00
_cell.angle_gamma   90.00
#
_symmetry.space_group_name_H-M   'P 1'
#
loop_
_entity.id
_entity.type
_entity.pdbx_description
1 polymer ?
#
loop_
_entity_poly.entity_id
_entity_poly.type
_entity_poly.pdbx_seq_one_letter_code
_entity_poly.pdbx_strand_id
1 'polypeptide(L)'
;MAPSAVISSLLFSALFSFVVIFNGVLQPYCALGWWQWMYRVSPFTYFIEGLLGQAIGGTVINCAPHEFVPVIPPSGSTCAKYLDPFMSYAGSYLADPSATSTCLFCPYCTTDEYMFTAFNIEASHHWRNLGIMLSITAFNAYMESLMMYLISFAVHIQTISIKMCAPS
;
A
#
# COMPACT_ATOMS: atom_id res chain seq x y z
N MET A 1 24.06 11.28 -5.03
CA MET A 1 25.27 10.47 -4.75
C MET A 1 25.81 10.94 -3.40
N ALA A 2 25.88 10.06 -2.39
CA ALA A 2 26.52 10.42 -1.12
C ALA A 2 28.05 10.30 -1.26
N PRO A 3 28.86 11.07 -0.52
CA PRO A 3 30.32 11.07 -0.66
C PRO A 3 30.99 9.77 -0.19
N SER A 4 30.25 8.89 0.51
CA SER A 4 30.72 7.56 0.91
C SER A 4 29.59 6.53 0.84
N ALA A 5 29.96 5.26 0.65
CA ALA A 5 29.01 4.14 0.60
C ALA A 5 28.21 3.99 1.92
N VAL A 6 28.85 4.24 3.07
CA VAL A 6 28.23 4.13 4.40
C VAL A 6 27.12 5.17 4.58
N ILE A 7 27.35 6.42 4.20
CA ILE A 7 26.32 7.47 4.29
C ILE A 7 25.17 7.13 3.34
N SER A 8 25.47 6.61 2.15
CA SER A 8 24.44 6.20 1.19
C SER A 8 23.53 5.11 1.76
N SER A 9 24.08 4.08 2.40
CA SER A 9 23.29 3.00 2.97
C SER A 9 22.42 3.48 4.12
N LEU A 10 22.93 4.36 5.00
CA LEU A 10 22.16 4.91 6.11
C LEU A 10 20.97 5.73 5.62
N LEU A 11 21.21 6.62 4.63
CA LEU A 11 20.16 7.42 4.02
C LEU A 11 19.12 6.56 3.31
N PHE A 12 19.57 5.57 2.53
CA PHE A 12 18.67 4.65 1.84
C PHE A 12 17.77 3.90 2.84
N SER A 13 18.34 3.28 3.87
CA SER A 13 17.57 2.54 4.87
C SER A 13 16.57 3.44 5.59
N ALA A 14 16.99 4.64 6.01
CA ALA A 14 16.10 5.58 6.69
C ALA A 14 14.92 6.03 5.80
N LEU A 15 15.20 6.42 4.56
CA LEU A 15 14.18 6.88 3.62
C LEU A 15 13.27 5.72 3.18
N PHE A 16 13.83 4.54 2.94
CA PHE A 16 13.07 3.34 2.60
C PHE A 16 12.08 2.98 3.72
N SER A 17 12.55 2.90 4.97
CA SER A 17 11.70 2.63 6.12
C SER A 17 10.62 3.68 6.31
N PHE A 18 10.91 4.95 6.03
CA PHE A 18 9.91 6.00 6.09
C PHE A 18 8.82 5.82 5.01
N VAL A 19 9.21 5.60 3.75
CA VAL A 19 8.26 5.50 2.62
C VAL A 19 7.43 4.21 2.67
N VAL A 20 8.00 3.09 3.13
CA VAL A 20 7.29 1.82 3.18
C VAL A 20 6.11 1.83 4.16
N ILE A 21 6.16 2.63 5.23
CA ILE A 21 5.06 2.72 6.21
C ILE A 21 3.77 3.22 5.55
N PHE A 22 3.87 4.04 4.51
CA PHE A 22 2.71 4.65 3.83
C PHE A 22 2.14 3.78 2.70
N ASN A 23 2.33 2.46 2.73
CA ASN A 23 1.86 1.55 1.67
C ASN A 23 0.37 1.13 1.76
N GLY A 24 -0.37 1.58 2.78
CA GLY A 24 -1.78 1.23 3.02
C GLY A 24 -2.02 0.02 3.91
N VAL A 25 -1.12 -0.97 3.89
CA VAL A 25 -1.22 -2.18 4.74
C VAL A 25 -0.61 -1.94 6.12
N LEU A 26 0.59 -1.34 6.18
CA LEU A 26 1.23 -1.00 7.46
C LEU A 26 0.50 0.13 8.18
N GLN A 27 -0.10 1.05 7.42
CA GLN A 27 -0.93 2.10 7.97
C GLN A 27 -2.12 2.36 7.06
N PRO A 28 -3.36 2.07 7.51
CA PRO A 28 -4.55 2.17 6.68
C PRO A 28 -4.79 3.61 6.21
N TYR A 29 -5.25 3.74 4.97
CA TYR A 29 -5.43 5.04 4.30
C TYR A 29 -6.34 6.01 5.07
N CYS A 30 -7.35 5.49 5.76
CA CYS A 30 -8.27 6.28 6.58
C CYS A 30 -7.60 6.88 7.84
N ALA A 31 -6.54 6.27 8.35
CA ALA A 31 -5.83 6.73 9.55
C ALA A 31 -4.73 7.78 9.25
N LEU A 32 -4.38 7.99 7.99
CA LEU A 32 -3.25 8.85 7.60
C LEU A 32 -3.51 10.36 7.74
N GLY A 33 -4.79 10.81 7.78
CA GLY A 33 -5.14 12.23 7.92
C GLY A 33 -4.43 13.10 6.88
N TRP A 34 -3.62 14.08 7.32
CA TRP A 34 -2.84 14.93 6.43
C TRP A 34 -1.82 14.15 5.57
N TRP A 35 -1.30 13.02 6.04
CA TRP A 35 -0.27 12.23 5.36
C TRP A 35 -0.80 11.39 4.19
N GLN A 36 -2.08 11.54 3.82
CA GLN A 36 -2.67 10.84 2.67
C GLN A 36 -1.96 11.14 1.34
N TRP A 37 -1.29 12.28 1.20
CA TRP A 37 -0.49 12.57 0.01
C TRP A 37 0.72 11.61 -0.11
N MET A 38 1.31 11.20 1.02
CA MET A 38 2.47 10.31 1.04
C MET A 38 2.10 8.92 0.52
N TYR A 39 0.88 8.45 0.82
CA TYR A 39 0.33 7.22 0.27
C TYR A 39 0.34 7.21 -1.26
N ARG A 40 0.02 8.36 -1.90
CA ARG A 40 -0.01 8.48 -3.37
C ARG A 40 1.38 8.61 -3.98
N VAL A 41 2.36 9.11 -3.23
CA VAL A 41 3.74 9.25 -3.71
C VAL A 41 4.53 7.96 -3.50
N SER A 42 4.16 7.15 -2.50
CA SER A 42 4.86 5.91 -2.17
C SER A 42 4.70 4.88 -3.31
N PRO A 43 5.80 4.43 -3.94
CA PRO A 43 5.72 3.37 -4.94
C PRO A 43 5.21 2.04 -4.35
N PHE A 44 5.41 1.83 -3.04
CA PHE A 44 4.98 0.61 -2.37
C PHE A 44 3.47 0.46 -2.32
N THR A 45 2.72 1.57 -2.32
CA THR A 45 1.26 1.54 -2.44
C THR A 45 0.84 0.81 -3.71
N TYR A 46 1.39 1.20 -4.86
CA TYR A 46 1.06 0.61 -6.15
C TYR A 46 1.58 -0.82 -6.28
N PHE A 47 2.75 -1.10 -5.70
CA PHE A 47 3.30 -2.46 -5.64
C PHE A 47 2.39 -3.41 -4.86
N ILE A 48 1.98 -3.02 -3.64
CA ILE A 48 1.12 -3.84 -2.77
C ILE A 48 -0.29 -3.97 -3.35
N GLU A 49 -0.88 -2.88 -3.87
CA GLU A 49 -2.20 -2.91 -4.51
C GLU A 49 -2.20 -3.88 -5.71
N GLY A 50 -1.16 -3.82 -6.56
CA GLY A 50 -1.00 -4.75 -7.68
C GLY A 50 -0.74 -6.19 -7.24
N LEU A 51 0.14 -6.42 -6.27
CA LEU A 51 0.48 -7.76 -5.80
C LEU A 51 -0.71 -8.46 -5.11
N LEU A 52 -1.35 -7.78 -4.15
CA LEU A 52 -2.49 -8.33 -3.42
C LEU A 52 -3.70 -8.50 -4.33
N GLY A 53 -3.96 -7.53 -5.22
CA GLY A 53 -5.04 -7.61 -6.21
C GLY A 53 -4.94 -8.87 -7.06
N GLN A 54 -3.73 -9.24 -7.48
CA GLN A 54 -3.51 -10.47 -8.26
C GLN A 54 -3.47 -11.74 -7.41
N ALA A 55 -3.03 -11.66 -6.16
CA ALA A 55 -2.86 -12.83 -5.30
C ALA A 55 -4.20 -13.37 -4.77
N ILE A 56 -5.11 -12.48 -4.35
CA ILE A 56 -6.33 -12.86 -3.64
C ILE A 56 -7.60 -12.16 -4.17
N GLY A 57 -7.50 -11.29 -5.18
CA GLY A 57 -8.66 -10.57 -5.72
C GLY A 57 -9.73 -11.49 -6.29
N GLY A 58 -11.00 -11.07 -6.17
CA GLY A 58 -12.17 -11.77 -6.70
C GLY A 58 -12.47 -13.11 -6.03
N THR A 59 -11.95 -13.38 -4.83
CA THR A 59 -12.19 -14.64 -4.12
C THR A 59 -13.25 -14.47 -3.02
N VAL A 60 -14.00 -15.55 -2.78
CA VAL A 60 -15.02 -15.59 -1.72
C VAL A 60 -14.33 -15.93 -0.39
N ILE A 61 -14.61 -15.14 0.63
CA ILE A 61 -14.10 -15.36 1.99
C ILE A 61 -14.96 -16.40 2.68
N ASN A 62 -14.32 -17.43 3.24
CA ASN A 62 -14.95 -18.39 4.15
C ASN A 62 -14.28 -18.28 5.52
N CYS A 63 -14.90 -17.52 6.42
CA CYS A 63 -14.42 -17.33 7.80
C CYS A 63 -14.19 -18.68 8.50
N ALA A 64 -13.01 -18.85 9.07
CA ALA A 64 -12.69 -19.93 9.99
C ALA A 64 -13.40 -19.72 11.35
N PRO A 65 -13.53 -20.76 12.20
CA PRO A 65 -14.23 -20.65 13.49
C PRO A 65 -13.76 -19.51 14.42
N HIS A 66 -12.50 -19.08 14.29
CA HIS A 66 -11.90 -18.02 15.10
C HIS A 66 -11.99 -16.62 14.44
N GLU A 67 -12.38 -16.53 13.18
CA GLU A 67 -12.56 -15.27 12.43
C GLU A 67 -13.98 -14.73 12.56
N PHE A 68 -14.91 -15.58 13.00
CA PHE A 68 -16.27 -15.14 13.31
C PHE A 68 -16.27 -14.21 14.53
N VAL A 69 -17.01 -13.12 14.39
CA VAL A 69 -17.29 -12.20 15.49
C VAL A 69 -18.55 -12.69 16.22
N PRO A 70 -18.44 -13.07 17.50
CA PRO A 70 -19.61 -13.47 18.28
C PRO A 70 -20.44 -12.23 18.66
N VAL A 71 -21.70 -12.21 18.25
CA VAL A 71 -22.65 -11.13 18.56
C VAL A 71 -23.86 -11.70 19.29
N ILE A 72 -24.29 -11.05 20.36
CA ILE A 72 -25.48 -11.46 21.14
C ILE A 72 -26.65 -10.56 20.72
N PRO A 73 -27.69 -11.10 20.07
CA PRO A 73 -28.84 -10.30 19.67
C PRO A 73 -29.72 -9.99 20.89
N PRO A 74 -30.46 -8.87 20.88
CA PRO A 74 -31.41 -8.55 21.95
C PRO A 74 -32.54 -9.58 22.02
N SER A 75 -33.04 -9.82 23.24
CA SER A 75 -34.07 -10.83 23.53
C SER A 75 -35.28 -10.72 22.60
N GLY A 76 -35.63 -11.83 21.93
CA GLY A 76 -36.77 -11.91 21.02
C GLY A 76 -36.48 -11.53 19.56
N SER A 77 -35.21 -11.30 19.19
CA SER A 77 -34.77 -11.14 17.80
C SER A 77 -33.87 -12.29 17.36
N THR A 78 -33.93 -12.66 16.07
CA THR A 78 -33.00 -13.61 15.46
C THR A 78 -31.75 -12.89 14.99
N CYS A 79 -30.63 -13.61 14.88
CA CYS A 79 -29.38 -13.08 14.34
C CYS A 79 -29.58 -12.41 12.97
N ALA A 80 -30.30 -13.08 12.07
CA ALA A 80 -30.63 -12.54 10.76
C ALA A 80 -31.36 -11.19 10.85
N LYS A 81 -32.39 -11.08 11.70
CA LYS A 81 -33.20 -9.86 11.82
C LYS A 81 -32.44 -8.71 12.47
N TYR A 82 -31.57 -9.00 13.42
CA TYR A 82 -30.77 -7.99 14.12
C TYR A 82 -29.64 -7.45 13.22
N LEU A 83 -29.00 -8.32 12.44
CA LEU A 83 -27.84 -7.99 11.61
C LEU A 83 -28.19 -7.67 10.14
N ASP A 84 -29.45 -7.81 9.72
CA ASP A 84 -29.94 -7.45 8.38
C ASP A 84 -29.46 -6.08 7.85
N PRO A 85 -29.56 -4.97 8.63
CA PRO A 85 -29.06 -3.67 8.16
C PRO A 85 -27.53 -3.64 7.99
N PHE A 86 -26.78 -4.47 8.72
CA PHE A 86 -25.33 -4.58 8.59
C PHE A 86 -24.93 -5.47 7.41
N MET A 87 -25.65 -6.58 7.19
CA MET A 87 -25.45 -7.49 6.05
C MET A 87 -25.75 -6.82 4.72
N SER A 88 -26.80 -6.00 4.66
CA SER A 88 -27.16 -5.25 3.44
C SER A 88 -26.19 -4.11 3.11
N TYR A 89 -25.50 -3.55 4.10
CA TYR A 89 -24.56 -2.44 3.88
C TYR A 89 -23.11 -2.91 3.61
N ALA A 90 -22.63 -3.90 4.35
CA ALA A 90 -21.22 -4.27 4.41
C ALA A 90 -20.92 -5.67 3.83
N GLY A 91 -21.82 -6.21 3.00
CA GLY A 91 -21.57 -7.48 2.29
C GLY A 91 -21.10 -8.61 3.21
N SER A 92 -21.83 -8.83 4.31
CA SER A 92 -21.46 -9.80 5.36
C SER A 92 -22.43 -10.98 5.42
N TYR A 93 -22.02 -12.05 6.10
CA TYR A 93 -22.85 -13.25 6.22
C TYR A 93 -22.78 -13.88 7.62
N LEU A 94 -23.77 -14.71 7.91
CA LEU A 94 -23.90 -15.44 9.18
C LEU A 94 -23.63 -16.93 8.96
N ALA A 95 -22.94 -17.58 9.89
CA ALA A 95 -22.79 -19.04 9.87
C ALA A 95 -24.14 -19.74 10.12
N ASP A 96 -24.94 -19.20 11.04
CA ASP A 96 -26.30 -19.66 11.34
C ASP A 96 -27.26 -18.47 11.47
N PRO A 97 -28.10 -18.21 10.45
CA PRO A 97 -29.10 -17.14 10.48
C PRO A 97 -30.20 -17.32 11.53
N SER A 98 -30.43 -18.57 11.97
CA SER A 98 -31.54 -18.96 12.85
C SER A 98 -31.19 -18.89 14.34
N ALA A 99 -29.91 -18.72 14.67
CA ALA A 99 -29.46 -18.59 16.04
C ALA A 99 -30.11 -17.38 16.75
N THR A 100 -30.33 -17.55 18.05
CA THR A 100 -30.97 -16.55 18.94
C THR A 100 -30.14 -16.24 20.19
N SER A 101 -29.09 -17.01 20.47
CA SER A 101 -28.21 -16.86 21.64
C SER A 101 -26.84 -16.27 21.29
N THR A 102 -26.14 -16.84 20.30
CA THR A 102 -24.83 -16.37 19.85
C THR A 102 -24.77 -16.43 18.33
N CYS A 103 -24.68 -15.27 17.69
CA CYS A 103 -24.51 -15.13 16.26
C CYS A 103 -23.03 -15.21 15.91
N LEU A 104 -22.67 -16.04 14.93
CA LEU A 104 -21.33 -16.05 14.35
C LEU A 104 -21.37 -15.22 13.06
N PHE A 105 -20.83 -14.00 13.14
CA PHE A 105 -20.87 -13.01 12.08
C PHE A 105 -19.53 -12.92 11.36
N CYS A 106 -19.54 -13.07 10.03
CA CYS A 106 -18.37 -12.85 9.18
C CYS A 106 -18.51 -11.49 8.49
N PRO A 107 -17.59 -10.52 8.74
CA PRO A 107 -17.75 -9.14 8.31
C PRO A 107 -17.57 -8.93 6.80
N TYR A 108 -17.04 -9.90 6.07
CA TYR A 108 -16.74 -9.77 4.64
C TYR A 108 -17.12 -11.05 3.88
N CYS A 109 -17.82 -10.91 2.76
CA CYS A 109 -18.13 -12.03 1.84
C CYS A 109 -17.04 -12.22 0.78
N THR A 110 -16.36 -11.15 0.37
CA THR A 110 -15.38 -11.19 -0.72
C THR A 110 -14.08 -10.51 -0.33
N THR A 111 -12.97 -10.97 -0.90
CA THR A 111 -11.66 -10.36 -0.68
C THR A 111 -11.57 -8.96 -1.26
N ASP A 112 -12.27 -8.65 -2.34
CA ASP A 112 -12.29 -7.31 -2.93
C ASP A 112 -12.88 -6.29 -1.95
N GLU A 113 -13.98 -6.64 -1.27
CA GLU A 113 -14.59 -5.79 -0.25
C GLU A 113 -13.68 -5.63 0.97
N TYR A 114 -13.06 -6.71 1.43
CA TYR A 114 -12.09 -6.67 2.51
C TYR A 114 -10.90 -5.75 2.16
N MET A 115 -10.32 -5.91 0.98
CA MET A 115 -9.16 -5.15 0.53
C MET A 115 -9.48 -3.66 0.31
N PHE A 116 -10.66 -3.36 -0.22
CA PHE A 116 -11.10 -1.99 -0.41
C PHE A 116 -11.35 -1.29 0.92
N THR A 117 -12.11 -1.92 1.82
CA THR A 117 -12.49 -1.30 3.10
C THR A 117 -11.34 -1.21 4.10
N ALA A 118 -10.48 -2.23 4.18
CA ALA A 118 -9.37 -2.27 5.13
C ALA A 118 -8.15 -1.50 4.64
N PHE A 119 -7.82 -1.59 3.34
CA PHE A 119 -6.54 -1.13 2.80
C PHE A 119 -6.65 -0.12 1.65
N ASN A 120 -7.86 0.20 1.19
CA ASN A 120 -8.08 1.06 0.02
C ASN A 120 -7.40 0.52 -1.25
N ILE A 121 -7.50 -0.80 -1.45
CA ILE A 121 -6.91 -1.55 -2.57
C ILE A 121 -8.03 -2.06 -3.49
N GLU A 122 -7.88 -1.84 -4.80
CA GLU A 122 -8.81 -2.37 -5.80
C GLU A 122 -8.08 -3.25 -6.82
N ALA A 123 -8.53 -4.50 -6.97
CA ALA A 123 -7.91 -5.47 -7.88
C ALA A 123 -7.97 -5.04 -9.37
N SER A 124 -8.93 -4.20 -9.74
CA SER A 124 -9.09 -3.65 -11.09
C SER A 124 -7.92 -2.75 -11.53
N HIS A 125 -7.16 -2.18 -10.59
CA HIS A 125 -6.08 -1.22 -10.86
C HIS A 125 -4.74 -1.84 -11.27
N HIS A 126 -4.65 -3.16 -11.44
CA HIS A 126 -3.37 -3.86 -11.70
C HIS A 126 -2.57 -3.27 -12.88
N TRP A 127 -3.19 -2.97 -14.02
CA TRP A 127 -2.47 -2.37 -15.17
C TRP A 127 -2.03 -0.92 -14.93
N ARG A 128 -2.87 -0.12 -14.26
CA ARG A 128 -2.53 1.25 -13.88
C ARG A 128 -1.31 1.24 -12.95
N ASN A 129 -1.32 0.36 -11.96
CA ASN A 129 -0.28 0.27 -10.94
C ASN A 129 1.05 -0.21 -11.53
N LEU A 130 1.00 -1.17 -12.46
CA LEU A 130 2.18 -1.59 -13.21
C LEU A 130 2.77 -0.40 -14.01
N GLY A 131 1.93 0.36 -14.72
CA GLY A 131 2.36 1.54 -15.46
C GLY A 131 2.99 2.61 -14.58
N ILE A 132 2.41 2.89 -13.40
CA ILE A 132 2.96 3.85 -12.43
C ILE A 132 4.32 3.36 -11.89
N MET A 133 4.43 2.09 -11.52
CA MET A 133 5.68 1.50 -11.03
C MET A 133 6.79 1.58 -12.08
N LEU A 134 6.49 1.26 -13.33
CA LEU A 134 7.43 1.39 -14.44
C LEU A 134 7.83 2.87 -14.65
N SER A 135 6.89 3.79 -14.57
CA SER A 135 7.14 5.22 -14.72
C SER A 135 8.04 5.78 -13.62
N ILE A 136 7.80 5.42 -12.36
CA ILE A 136 8.63 5.83 -11.22
C ILE A 136 10.05 5.24 -11.36
N THR A 137 10.16 3.98 -11.77
CA THR A 137 11.45 3.32 -11.99
C THR A 137 12.26 4.00 -13.10
N ALA A 138 11.61 4.27 -14.24
CA ALA A 138 12.23 4.97 -15.36
C ALA A 138 12.64 6.40 -14.99
N PHE A 139 11.79 7.13 -14.24
CA PHE A 139 12.11 8.46 -13.74
C PHE A 139 13.34 8.45 -12.82
N ASN A 140 13.40 7.52 -11.86
CA ASN A 140 14.54 7.41 -10.95
C ASN A 140 15.84 7.07 -11.69
N ALA A 141 15.81 6.11 -12.63
CA ALA A 141 16.96 5.75 -13.46
C ALA A 141 17.42 6.91 -14.36
N TYR A 142 16.48 7.66 -14.93
CA TYR A 142 16.77 8.85 -15.72
C TYR A 142 17.41 9.94 -14.86
N MET A 143 16.83 10.24 -13.70
CA MET A 143 17.37 11.27 -12.79
C MET A 143 18.76 10.91 -12.27
N GLU A 144 19.01 9.63 -11.99
CA GLU A 144 20.32 9.13 -11.60
C GLU A 144 21.35 9.33 -12.72
N SER A 145 21.05 8.87 -13.94
CA SER A 145 21.95 9.01 -15.08
C SER A 145 22.22 10.48 -15.45
N LEU A 146 21.19 11.33 -15.39
CA LEU A 146 21.31 12.78 -15.60
C LEU A 146 22.24 13.41 -14.56
N MET A 147 22.04 13.10 -13.27
CA MET A 147 22.89 13.63 -12.20
C MET A 147 24.36 13.20 -12.37
N MET A 148 24.60 11.93 -12.72
CA MET A 148 25.94 11.41 -13.01
C MET A 148 26.61 12.17 -14.16
N TYR A 149 25.86 12.44 -15.24
CA TYR A 149 26.34 13.19 -16.38
C TYR A 149 26.72 14.64 -16.01
N LEU A 150 25.85 15.35 -15.27
CA LEU A 150 26.07 16.74 -14.85
C LEU A 150 27.30 16.88 -13.94
N ILE A 151 27.50 15.96 -13.00
CA ILE A 151 28.67 15.96 -12.10
C ILE A 151 29.95 15.72 -12.90
N SER A 152 29.94 14.72 -13.80
CA SER A 152 31.09 14.40 -14.64
C SER A 152 31.48 15.59 -15.52
N PHE A 153 30.48 16.26 -16.10
CA PHE A 153 30.69 17.47 -16.89
C PHE A 153 31.27 18.63 -16.07
N ALA A 154 30.76 18.87 -14.86
CA ALA A 154 31.25 19.91 -13.96
C ALA A 154 32.71 19.67 -13.54
N VAL A 155 33.06 18.43 -13.15
CA VAL A 155 34.44 18.06 -12.79
C VAL A 155 35.36 18.20 -14.00
N HIS A 156 34.90 17.82 -15.20
CA HIS A 156 35.67 17.97 -16.42
C HIS A 156 36.00 19.45 -16.71
N ILE A 157 35.02 20.36 -16.58
CA ILE A 157 35.23 21.81 -16.74
C ILE A 157 36.22 22.36 -15.71
N GLN A 158 36.06 21.99 -14.43
CA GLN A 158 36.97 22.43 -13.37
C GLN A 158 38.41 21.95 -13.64
N THR A 159 38.56 20.71 -14.10
CA THR A 159 39.87 20.14 -14.43
C THR A 159 40.54 20.86 -15.60
N ILE A 160 39.78 21.22 -16.64
CA ILE A 160 40.28 22.02 -17.77
C ILE A 160 40.71 23.41 -17.29
N SER A 161 39.88 24.08 -16.48
CA SER A 161 40.17 25.41 -15.95
C SER A 161 41.44 25.43 -15.10
N ILE A 162 41.64 24.42 -14.24
CA ILE A 162 42.86 24.28 -13.43
C ILE A 162 44.09 24.05 -14.31
N LYS A 163 44.00 23.21 -15.35
CA LYS A 163 45.12 22.99 -16.28
C LYS A 163 45.49 24.26 -17.06
N MET A 164 44.54 25.14 -17.36
CA MET A 164 44.80 26.42 -18.03
C MET A 164 45.46 27.47 -17.10
N CYS A 165 45.26 27.38 -15.78
CA CYS A 165 45.84 28.29 -14.79
C CYS A 165 47.17 27.80 -14.18
N ALA A 166 47.64 26.60 -14.51
CA ALA A 166 48.94 26.10 -14.02
C ALA A 166 50.08 26.82 -14.77
N PRO A 167 51.01 27.50 -14.07
CA PRO A 167 52.16 28.12 -14.72
C PRO A 167 53.08 27.04 -15.31
N SER A 168 53.57 27.30 -16.53
CA SER A 168 54.49 26.45 -17.30
C SER A 168 55.83 26.25 -16.63
#